data_AF-A0A0K1PK52-F1
#
_entry.id   AF-A0A0K1PK52-F1
#
_cell.length_a   1.000
_cell.length_b   1.000
_cell.length_c   1.000
_cell.angle_alpha   90.00
_cell.angle_beta   90.00
_cell.angle_gamma   90.00
#
_symmetry.space_group_name_H-M   'P 1'
#
loop_
_entity.id
_entity.type
_entity.pdbx_description
1 polymer ?
#
loop_
_entity_poly.entity_id
_entity_poly.type
_entity_poly.pdbx_seq_one_letter_code
_entity_poly.pdbx_strand_id
1 'polypeptide(L)'
;MQRLIRGASLAAASLVVVCGCSAGQGAADQAPPADGGGARQVDGSSAPPSNTGPNGGPATSPEPPSVRFVGRFDTRIPDSPRAAWPGARILANFEGSTVSVSLTENTEAWMTNGPSEWDYAIDGAWQPKLTLASGAQTLTLATGLGPGSHSVELYKRSEADNGVTIFNGFTFGDGGHLLSPPPKRTRSIEMIGDSMLAGFGVEGAGPSCPGANEAARWENFHKTFGALLGDTFGADVYGTAFSGKGVTKNAWRPDPQTMPRIFPLSNPNDPKAEFDFTSYSPSAVILGIGGLDFAEGEPVDDGPASIGDFTAGYLAFTQTLRKLYPDAQILCIVGPDIVDGGPNPVRDSVVAGVTAAVEAQKQGGDARISVYLPSASAPSEVTGCEGHGNPAFHERIARELAPVVAGLTGWATP
;
A
#
# COMPACT_ATOMS: atom_id res chain seq x y z
N MET A 1 -29.68 -9.43 -4.56
CA MET A 1 -29.46 -8.78 -5.86
C MET A 1 -28.18 -9.36 -6.46
N GLN A 2 -28.29 -10.35 -7.33
CA GLN A 2 -27.16 -11.02 -7.99
C GLN A 2 -26.56 -10.09 -9.04
N ARG A 3 -25.28 -9.76 -8.94
CA ARG A 3 -24.51 -9.14 -10.03
C ARG A 3 -23.80 -10.26 -10.78
N LEU A 4 -24.21 -10.48 -12.04
CA LEU A 4 -23.59 -11.44 -12.94
C LEU A 4 -22.38 -10.79 -13.61
N ILE A 5 -21.27 -11.51 -13.49
CA ILE A 5 -19.94 -11.29 -14.03
C ILE A 5 -19.97 -11.29 -15.57
N ARG A 6 -19.31 -10.31 -16.19
CA ARG A 6 -18.51 -10.49 -17.41
C ARG A 6 -17.35 -9.49 -17.42
N GLY A 7 -16.13 -10.00 -17.26
CA GLY A 7 -14.93 -9.27 -17.64
C GLY A 7 -14.89 -9.14 -19.17
N ALA A 8 -14.56 -7.94 -19.64
CA ALA A 8 -14.22 -7.70 -21.04
C ALA A 8 -12.74 -7.35 -21.10
N SER A 9 -11.98 -8.19 -21.79
CA SER A 9 -10.59 -7.94 -22.15
C SER A 9 -10.52 -6.72 -23.08
N LEU A 10 -9.74 -5.71 -22.71
CA LEU A 10 -9.32 -4.65 -23.63
C LEU A 10 -8.41 -5.26 -24.70
N ALA A 11 -8.90 -5.32 -25.93
CA ALA A 11 -8.09 -5.58 -27.10
C ALA A 11 -7.20 -4.37 -27.37
N ALA A 12 -5.90 -4.51 -27.14
CA ALA A 12 -4.90 -3.57 -27.65
C ALA A 12 -4.93 -3.61 -29.19
N ALA A 13 -5.32 -2.50 -29.81
CA ALA A 13 -5.22 -2.32 -31.26
C ALA A 13 -3.75 -2.35 -31.66
N SER A 14 -3.31 -3.51 -32.17
CA SER A 14 -1.95 -3.69 -32.69
C SER A 14 -1.85 -3.05 -34.08
N LEU A 15 -1.02 -2.01 -34.20
CA LEU A 15 -0.67 -1.43 -35.49
C LEU A 15 0.27 -2.38 -36.23
N VAL A 16 -0.17 -2.92 -37.36
CA VAL A 16 0.61 -3.78 -38.24
C VAL A 16 1.66 -2.95 -38.98
N VAL A 17 2.94 -3.18 -38.71
CA VAL A 17 4.05 -2.74 -39.56
C VAL A 17 4.51 -3.95 -40.38
N VAL A 18 4.33 -3.86 -41.69
CA VAL A 18 4.77 -4.86 -42.68
C VAL A 18 6.25 -4.62 -43.01
N CYS A 19 7.11 -5.59 -42.71
CA CYS A 19 8.43 -5.73 -43.34
C CYS A 19 8.57 -7.17 -43.85
N GLY A 20 8.82 -7.31 -45.16
CA GLY A 20 8.86 -8.59 -45.86
C GLY A 20 10.25 -9.23 -45.94
N CYS A 21 10.22 -10.55 -46.17
CA CYS A 21 11.24 -11.45 -46.76
C CYS A 21 12.56 -11.59 -45.97
N SER A 22 13.19 -12.76 -45.78
CA SER A 22 13.26 -13.98 -46.59
C SER A 22 13.77 -15.15 -45.73
N ALA A 23 13.44 -16.38 -46.13
CA ALA A 23 13.90 -17.63 -45.52
C ALA A 23 15.40 -17.92 -45.74
N GLY A 24 16.01 -18.65 -44.79
CA GLY A 24 17.31 -19.32 -44.93
C GLY A 24 17.42 -20.48 -43.93
N GLN A 25 17.64 -21.68 -44.43
CA GLN A 25 17.64 -22.98 -43.72
C GLN A 25 19.00 -23.36 -43.11
N GLY A 26 18.95 -24.24 -42.09
CA GLY A 26 19.97 -25.26 -41.76
C GLY A 26 21.00 -24.84 -40.71
N ALA A 27 21.58 -25.72 -39.89
CA ALA A 27 21.36 -27.12 -39.57
C ALA A 27 22.15 -27.40 -38.26
N ALA A 28 21.67 -28.40 -37.51
CA ALA A 28 22.32 -29.28 -36.53
C ALA A 28 23.69 -28.94 -35.88
N ASP A 29 23.70 -29.21 -34.56
CA ASP A 29 24.55 -30.23 -33.90
C ASP A 29 25.56 -29.79 -32.82
N GLN A 30 25.45 -30.52 -31.70
CA GLN A 30 26.45 -30.91 -30.70
C GLN A 30 26.55 -30.11 -29.38
N ALA A 31 26.13 -30.79 -28.31
CA ALA A 31 26.71 -30.78 -26.98
C ALA A 31 27.37 -32.17 -26.74
N PRO A 32 28.01 -32.51 -25.60
CA PRO A 32 28.50 -31.74 -24.44
C PRO A 32 30.01 -32.14 -24.16
N PRO A 33 30.63 -32.19 -22.94
CA PRO A 33 30.13 -32.75 -21.67
C PRO A 33 30.37 -31.92 -20.39
N ALA A 34 29.71 -32.38 -19.33
CA ALA A 34 29.90 -32.01 -17.93
C ALA A 34 30.94 -32.92 -17.24
N ASP A 35 31.59 -32.39 -16.21
CA ASP A 35 32.17 -33.06 -15.03
C ASP A 35 32.72 -31.92 -14.14
N GLY A 36 32.77 -31.94 -12.82
CA GLY A 36 32.54 -32.94 -11.78
C GLY A 36 32.84 -32.25 -10.44
N GLY A 37 32.30 -32.77 -9.34
CA GLY A 37 32.22 -32.08 -8.05
C GLY A 37 33.53 -31.96 -7.25
N GLY A 38 33.45 -31.19 -6.16
CA GLY A 38 34.48 -31.10 -5.12
C GLY A 38 33.94 -30.41 -3.88
N ALA A 39 33.61 -31.20 -2.86
CA ALA A 39 33.29 -30.73 -1.52
C ALA A 39 34.57 -30.31 -0.77
N ARG A 40 34.51 -29.22 0.02
CA ARG A 40 35.41 -29.03 1.17
C ARG A 40 34.74 -28.22 2.29
N GLN A 41 34.96 -28.72 3.50
CA GLN A 41 34.45 -28.32 4.80
C GLN A 41 35.09 -27.05 5.42
N VAL A 42 34.24 -26.34 6.19
CA VAL A 42 34.40 -25.66 7.50
C VAL A 42 35.68 -24.85 7.81
N ASP A 43 35.51 -23.54 8.04
CA ASP A 43 35.84 -22.85 9.31
C ASP A 43 35.45 -21.36 9.26
N GLY A 44 34.97 -20.82 10.39
CA GLY A 44 34.89 -19.37 10.59
C GLY A 44 33.66 -18.88 11.36
N SER A 45 33.74 -18.88 12.68
CA SER A 45 32.86 -18.11 13.55
C SER A 45 33.05 -16.61 13.36
N SER A 46 31.99 -15.87 13.06
CA SER A 46 31.90 -14.44 13.35
C SER A 46 30.44 -14.04 13.44
N ALA A 47 29.99 -13.72 14.65
CA ALA A 47 28.70 -13.07 14.90
C ALA A 47 28.64 -11.74 14.13
N PRO A 48 27.51 -11.39 13.49
CA PRO A 48 27.35 -10.06 12.93
C PRO A 48 27.14 -9.04 14.07
N PRO A 49 27.66 -7.81 13.95
CA PRO A 49 27.49 -6.78 14.96
C PRO A 49 26.03 -6.33 15.02
N SER A 50 25.51 -6.22 16.23
CA SER A 50 24.23 -5.57 16.56
C SER A 50 24.28 -4.11 16.10
N ASN A 51 23.63 -3.80 14.99
CA ASN A 51 23.58 -2.46 14.43
C ASN A 51 22.42 -1.68 15.09
N THR A 52 22.63 -1.17 16.30
CA THR A 52 21.72 -0.20 16.91
C THR A 52 22.00 1.18 16.31
N GLY A 53 21.20 1.57 15.31
CA GLY A 53 21.22 2.93 14.77
C GLY A 53 20.83 3.98 15.82
N PRO A 54 21.27 5.25 15.69
CA PRO A 54 21.18 6.24 16.74
C PRO A 54 19.80 6.92 16.72
N ASN A 55 18.80 6.29 17.33
CA ASN A 55 17.52 6.94 17.65
C ASN A 55 17.14 6.69 19.12
N GLY A 56 18.12 6.81 20.02
CA GLY A 56 17.90 6.73 21.46
C GLY A 56 17.39 8.06 22.03
N GLY A 57 16.07 8.27 21.99
CA GLY A 57 15.42 9.17 22.94
C GLY A 57 15.58 8.65 24.38
N PRO A 58 15.38 9.48 25.43
CA PRO A 58 15.58 9.06 26.80
C PRO A 58 14.71 7.83 27.13
N ALA A 59 15.32 6.84 27.78
CA ALA A 59 14.69 5.57 28.14
C ALA A 59 13.49 5.82 29.07
N THR A 60 12.29 5.84 28.50
CA THR A 60 11.03 5.73 29.23
C THR A 60 10.95 4.32 29.83
N SER A 61 10.44 4.19 31.06
CA SER A 61 10.16 2.88 31.65
C SER A 61 9.36 2.01 30.67
N PRO A 62 9.65 0.70 30.59
CA PRO A 62 8.99 -0.17 29.62
C PRO A 62 7.47 -0.12 29.81
N GLU A 63 6.76 0.15 28.71
CA GLU A 63 5.30 0.15 28.70
C GLU A 63 4.75 -1.23 29.10
N PRO A 64 3.54 -1.34 29.66
CA PRO A 64 2.93 -2.64 29.93
C PRO A 64 2.89 -3.54 28.67
N PRO A 65 2.98 -4.87 28.82
CA PRO A 65 2.85 -5.81 27.70
C PRO A 65 1.61 -5.53 26.86
N SER A 66 1.81 -5.27 25.58
CA SER A 66 0.74 -4.92 24.66
C SER A 66 1.15 -5.16 23.21
N VAL A 67 0.14 -5.26 22.34
CA VAL A 67 0.32 -5.29 20.89
C VAL A 67 0.23 -3.86 20.37
N ARG A 68 1.15 -3.48 19.49
CA ARG A 68 1.12 -2.20 18.81
C ARG A 68 0.45 -2.34 17.45
N PHE A 69 -0.49 -1.45 17.19
CA PHE A 69 -1.20 -1.35 15.92
C PHE A 69 -0.76 -0.08 15.20
N VAL A 70 -0.38 -0.20 13.92
CA VAL A 70 -0.04 0.93 13.04
C VAL A 70 -0.98 0.90 11.84
N GLY A 71 -1.62 2.01 11.54
CA GLY A 71 -2.69 2.10 10.56
C GLY A 71 -4.04 2.35 11.20
N ARG A 72 -5.09 2.33 10.38
CA ARG A 72 -6.46 2.58 10.83
C ARG A 72 -7.16 1.26 11.15
N PHE A 73 -7.28 0.95 12.43
CA PHE A 73 -8.02 -0.21 12.92
C PHE A 73 -9.41 0.20 13.38
N ASP A 74 -10.41 -0.62 13.05
CA ASP A 74 -11.73 -0.54 13.69
C ASP A 74 -11.65 -1.20 15.07
N THR A 75 -11.69 -0.37 16.11
CA THR A 75 -11.56 -0.76 17.52
C THR A 75 -12.87 -0.65 18.30
N ARG A 76 -14.02 -0.53 17.63
CA ARG A 76 -15.35 -0.49 18.28
C ARG A 76 -15.61 -1.72 19.16
N ILE A 77 -14.95 -2.84 18.86
CA ILE A 77 -14.87 -4.02 19.74
C ILE A 77 -13.43 -4.10 20.26
N PRO A 78 -13.17 -3.79 21.55
CA PRO A 78 -11.82 -3.60 22.08
C PRO A 78 -10.86 -4.77 21.86
N ASP A 79 -11.33 -6.00 22.04
CA ASP A 79 -10.50 -7.22 21.96
C ASP A 79 -10.45 -7.83 20.54
N SER A 80 -10.93 -7.10 19.53
CA SER A 80 -11.00 -7.59 18.15
C SER A 80 -10.78 -6.46 17.14
N PRO A 81 -9.60 -5.81 17.14
CA PRO A 81 -9.28 -4.77 16.19
C PRO A 81 -9.31 -5.33 14.76
N ARG A 82 -9.92 -4.57 13.83
CA ARG A 82 -10.09 -4.99 12.44
C ARG A 82 -9.24 -4.15 11.51
N ALA A 83 -8.44 -4.80 10.68
CA ALA A 83 -7.65 -4.20 9.63
C ALA A 83 -8.40 -4.33 8.29
N ALA A 84 -8.84 -3.20 7.75
CA ALA A 84 -9.47 -3.14 6.43
C ALA A 84 -8.52 -2.50 5.40
N TRP A 85 -8.01 -1.30 5.69
CA TRP A 85 -7.09 -0.58 4.82
C TRP A 85 -5.76 -1.33 4.59
N PRO A 86 -5.11 -1.15 3.42
CA PRO A 86 -3.81 -1.73 3.18
C PRO A 86 -2.75 -1.09 4.09
N GLY A 87 -1.66 -1.80 4.31
CA GLY A 87 -0.54 -1.31 5.11
C GLY A 87 -0.77 -1.29 6.63
N ALA A 88 -1.86 -1.86 7.12
CA ALA A 88 -2.06 -2.07 8.54
C ALA A 88 -0.96 -3.00 9.09
N ARG A 89 -0.35 -2.65 10.23
CA ARG A 89 0.67 -3.46 10.90
C ARG A 89 0.25 -3.84 12.31
N ILE A 90 0.61 -5.05 12.71
CA ILE A 90 0.41 -5.60 14.04
C ILE A 90 1.78 -6.05 14.54
N LEU A 91 2.28 -5.40 15.59
CA LEU A 91 3.63 -5.62 16.11
C LEU A 91 3.59 -6.05 17.57
N ALA A 92 4.40 -7.03 17.93
CA ALA A 92 4.57 -7.47 19.31
C ALA A 92 6.02 -7.90 19.56
N ASN A 93 6.49 -7.64 20.77
CA ASN A 93 7.65 -8.34 21.32
C ASN A 93 7.15 -9.44 22.25
N PHE A 94 7.85 -10.57 22.31
CA PHE A 94 7.49 -11.68 23.17
C PHE A 94 8.73 -12.41 23.64
N GLU A 95 8.60 -13.16 24.73
CA GLU A 95 9.59 -14.17 25.13
C GLU A 95 8.96 -15.55 24.93
N GLY A 96 9.68 -16.47 24.30
CA GLY A 96 9.19 -17.82 24.01
C GLY A 96 9.82 -18.43 22.76
N SER A 97 9.71 -19.74 22.59
CA SER A 97 10.30 -20.46 21.45
C SER A 97 9.37 -20.57 20.23
N THR A 98 8.12 -20.12 20.37
CA THR A 98 7.04 -20.29 19.38
C THR A 98 6.19 -19.03 19.37
N VAL A 99 5.68 -18.65 18.21
CA VAL A 99 4.62 -17.63 18.10
C VAL A 99 3.59 -18.04 17.06
N SER A 100 2.32 -17.92 17.44
CA SER A 100 1.17 -18.14 16.57
C SER A 100 0.24 -16.94 16.65
N VAL A 101 -0.50 -16.69 15.57
CA VAL A 101 -1.54 -15.65 15.51
C VAL A 101 -2.89 -16.28 15.22
N SER A 102 -3.93 -15.83 15.92
CA SER A 102 -5.31 -16.16 15.62
C SER A 102 -5.97 -14.99 14.88
N LEU A 103 -6.48 -15.25 13.69
CA LEU A 103 -7.10 -14.26 12.80
C LEU A 103 -8.48 -14.75 12.34
N THR A 104 -9.40 -13.83 12.08
CA THR A 104 -10.65 -14.13 11.35
C THR A 104 -10.69 -13.27 10.11
N GLU A 105 -10.70 -13.89 8.94
CA GLU A 105 -10.78 -13.17 7.66
C GLU A 105 -12.23 -13.10 7.17
N ASN A 106 -12.74 -11.87 7.03
CA ASN A 106 -14.07 -11.64 6.51
C ASN A 106 -13.99 -11.27 5.02
N THR A 107 -14.47 -12.17 4.18
CA THR A 107 -14.70 -11.94 2.75
C THR A 107 -16.19 -12.03 2.45
N GLU A 108 -16.80 -10.92 2.05
CA GLU A 108 -18.18 -10.92 1.59
C GLU A 108 -18.29 -11.47 0.16
N ALA A 109 -19.50 -11.90 -0.25
CA ALA A 109 -19.70 -12.49 -1.57
C ALA A 109 -19.36 -11.55 -2.75
N TRP A 110 -19.29 -10.24 -2.51
CA TRP A 110 -18.88 -9.24 -3.50
C TRP A 110 -17.37 -8.97 -3.50
N MET A 111 -16.63 -9.38 -2.46
CA MET A 111 -15.18 -9.27 -2.37
C MET A 111 -14.53 -10.41 -3.15
N THR A 112 -14.72 -10.41 -4.47
CA THR A 112 -14.24 -11.47 -5.35
C THR A 112 -12.72 -11.51 -5.46
N ASN A 113 -12.05 -10.45 -5.03
CA ASN A 113 -10.64 -10.15 -5.26
C ASN A 113 -9.74 -10.55 -4.07
N GLY A 114 -10.34 -11.11 -3.03
CA GLY A 114 -9.71 -11.59 -1.80
C GLY A 114 -9.48 -13.10 -1.77
N PRO A 115 -9.12 -13.67 -0.61
CA PRO A 115 -8.96 -13.04 0.71
C PRO A 115 -7.69 -12.19 0.86
N SER A 116 -7.57 -11.47 1.98
CA SER A 116 -6.40 -10.64 2.26
C SER A 116 -5.08 -11.43 2.34
N GLU A 117 -3.99 -10.77 1.94
CA GLU A 117 -2.64 -11.28 2.12
C GLU A 117 -1.81 -10.39 3.06
N TRP A 118 -0.89 -11.01 3.79
CA TRP A 118 -0.06 -10.35 4.79
C TRP A 118 1.40 -10.77 4.64
N ASP A 119 2.33 -9.82 4.67
CA ASP A 119 3.73 -10.14 4.98
C ASP A 119 3.85 -10.36 6.49
N TYR A 120 4.85 -11.14 6.92
CA TYR A 120 5.23 -11.19 8.32
C TYR A 120 6.73 -11.33 8.51
N ALA A 121 7.23 -10.84 9.64
CA ALA A 121 8.62 -10.94 10.04
C ALA A 121 8.76 -11.51 11.45
N ILE A 122 9.85 -12.24 11.66
CA ILE A 122 10.32 -12.70 12.97
C ILE A 122 11.72 -12.11 13.16
N ASP A 123 11.94 -11.39 14.24
CA ASP A 123 13.22 -10.71 14.54
C ASP A 123 13.72 -9.83 13.38
N GLY A 124 12.78 -9.16 12.71
CA GLY A 124 13.04 -8.31 11.55
C GLY A 124 13.31 -9.07 10.23
N ALA A 125 13.36 -10.41 10.25
CA ALA A 125 13.52 -11.22 9.05
C ALA A 125 12.16 -11.56 8.42
N TRP A 126 11.90 -10.97 7.25
CA TRP A 126 10.70 -11.24 6.45
C TRP A 126 10.63 -12.70 6.02
N GLN A 127 9.44 -13.27 6.15
CA GLN A 127 9.10 -14.65 5.80
C GLN A 127 8.25 -14.68 4.52
N PRO A 128 8.03 -15.86 3.90
CA PRO A 128 7.06 -16.00 2.84
C PRO A 128 5.68 -15.49 3.29
N LYS A 129 4.99 -14.71 2.45
CA LYS A 129 3.70 -14.11 2.77
C LYS A 129 2.65 -15.14 3.24
N LEU A 130 1.72 -14.66 4.06
CA LEU A 130 0.51 -15.38 4.46
C LEU A 130 -0.61 -15.07 3.47
N THR A 131 -1.17 -16.10 2.86
CA THR A 131 -2.46 -16.04 2.16
C THR A 131 -3.51 -16.59 3.12
N LEU A 132 -4.45 -15.75 3.54
CA LEU A 132 -5.47 -16.15 4.51
C LEU A 132 -6.54 -17.03 3.87
N ALA A 133 -7.22 -17.86 4.66
CA ALA A 133 -8.49 -18.45 4.28
C ALA A 133 -9.65 -17.64 4.88
N SER A 134 -10.82 -17.61 4.24
CA SER A 134 -12.02 -17.01 4.82
C SER A 134 -12.40 -17.71 6.13
N GLY A 135 -12.82 -16.93 7.13
CA GLY A 135 -13.17 -17.41 8.47
C GLY A 135 -12.01 -17.41 9.47
N ALA A 136 -12.25 -18.06 10.61
CA ALA A 136 -11.30 -18.11 11.72
C ALA A 136 -10.18 -19.13 11.45
N GLN A 137 -8.94 -18.73 11.70
CA GLN A 137 -7.74 -19.57 11.55
C GLN A 137 -6.68 -19.21 12.58
N THR A 138 -5.85 -20.20 12.93
CA THR A 138 -4.64 -19.97 13.73
C THR A 138 -3.43 -20.40 12.92
N LEU A 139 -2.49 -19.48 12.76
CA LEU A 139 -1.29 -19.65 11.95
C LEU A 139 -0.08 -19.69 12.88
N THR A 140 0.71 -20.76 12.81
CA THR A 140 2.01 -20.81 13.48
C THR A 140 3.02 -20.04 12.64
N LEU A 141 3.56 -18.96 13.19
CA LEU A 141 4.48 -18.06 12.48
C LEU A 141 5.95 -18.49 12.66
N ALA A 142 6.30 -18.99 13.86
CA ALA A 142 7.63 -19.56 14.10
C ALA A 142 7.59 -20.60 15.22
N THR A 143 8.56 -21.53 15.18
CA THR A 143 8.84 -22.52 16.23
C THR A 143 10.35 -22.71 16.36
N GLY A 144 10.79 -23.24 17.50
CA GLY A 144 12.21 -23.55 17.72
C GLY A 144 13.10 -22.31 17.80
N LEU A 145 12.54 -21.15 18.15
CA LEU A 145 13.32 -19.95 18.41
C LEU A 145 14.23 -20.17 19.63
N GLY A 146 15.40 -19.54 19.61
CA GLY A 146 16.35 -19.59 20.72
C GLY A 146 15.77 -19.00 22.01
N PRO A 147 16.47 -19.12 23.15
CA PRO A 147 16.02 -18.44 24.36
C PRO A 147 16.14 -16.92 24.20
N GLY A 148 15.14 -16.19 24.70
CA GLY A 148 15.19 -14.72 24.82
C GLY A 148 13.96 -14.02 24.26
N SER A 149 14.10 -12.70 24.10
CA SER A 149 13.07 -11.85 23.51
C SER A 149 13.15 -11.88 21.99
N HIS A 150 11.97 -12.00 21.38
CA HIS A 150 11.76 -12.01 19.95
C HIS A 150 10.75 -10.93 19.57
N SER A 151 10.73 -10.58 18.30
CA SER A 151 9.72 -9.69 17.71
C SER A 151 8.94 -10.41 16.62
N VAL A 152 7.65 -10.09 16.53
CA VAL A 152 6.77 -10.49 15.44
C VAL A 152 6.11 -9.25 14.85
N GLU A 153 6.05 -9.21 13.53
CA GLU A 153 5.34 -8.18 12.78
C GLU A 153 4.47 -8.84 11.71
N LEU A 154 3.22 -8.41 11.62
CA LEU A 154 2.33 -8.66 10.49
C LEU A 154 2.14 -7.34 9.74
N TYR A 155 2.17 -7.36 8.40
CA TYR A 155 1.98 -6.18 7.55
C TYR A 155 1.00 -6.50 6.41
N LYS A 156 -0.20 -5.90 6.45
CA LYS A 156 -1.27 -6.16 5.48
C LYS A 156 -0.85 -5.64 4.11
N ARG A 157 -0.85 -6.53 3.12
CA ARG A 157 -0.47 -6.22 1.75
C ARG A 157 -1.65 -5.64 0.97
N SER A 158 -2.82 -6.22 1.20
CA SER A 158 -4.02 -6.01 0.41
C SER A 158 -4.98 -4.97 1.00
N GLU A 159 -5.80 -4.36 0.18
CA GLU A 159 -6.77 -3.33 0.52
C GLU A 159 -8.10 -3.92 1.02
N ALA A 160 -9.07 -3.05 1.26
CA ALA A 160 -10.35 -3.42 1.87
C ALA A 160 -11.29 -4.15 0.89
N ASP A 161 -11.09 -4.02 -0.41
CA ASP A 161 -11.83 -4.78 -1.44
C ASP A 161 -11.49 -6.29 -1.42
N ASN A 162 -10.36 -6.65 -0.80
CA ASN A 162 -9.86 -8.02 -0.73
C ASN A 162 -10.21 -8.73 0.57
N GLY A 163 -10.84 -8.03 1.52
CA GLY A 163 -11.23 -8.59 2.81
C GLY A 163 -10.85 -7.72 4.00
N VAL A 164 -11.47 -8.04 5.13
CA VAL A 164 -11.24 -7.40 6.42
C VAL A 164 -10.76 -8.45 7.41
N THR A 165 -9.54 -8.27 7.91
CA THR A 165 -8.92 -9.20 8.85
C THR A 165 -9.18 -8.72 10.29
N ILE A 166 -9.75 -9.60 11.11
CA ILE A 166 -9.91 -9.39 12.55
C ILE A 166 -8.75 -10.08 13.26
N PHE A 167 -8.04 -9.33 14.11
CA PHE A 167 -7.01 -9.88 14.97
C PHE A 167 -7.63 -10.40 16.27
N ASN A 168 -7.43 -11.69 16.57
CA ASN A 168 -7.96 -12.34 17.78
C ASN A 168 -6.88 -12.63 18.83
N GLY A 169 -5.62 -12.25 18.58
CA GLY A 169 -4.53 -12.41 19.54
C GLY A 169 -3.33 -13.21 19.02
N PHE A 170 -2.21 -13.05 19.73
CA PHE A 170 -1.04 -13.91 19.61
C PHE A 170 -1.00 -14.95 20.74
N THR A 171 -0.36 -16.08 20.49
CA THR A 171 0.04 -17.05 21.52
C THR A 171 1.52 -17.40 21.35
N PHE A 172 2.22 -17.67 22.46
CA PHE A 172 3.69 -17.74 22.50
C PHE A 172 4.24 -19.12 22.92
N GLY A 173 3.43 -20.16 22.78
CA GLY A 173 3.74 -21.51 23.26
C GLY A 173 3.79 -21.61 24.79
N ASP A 174 4.22 -22.76 25.29
CA ASP A 174 4.29 -23.03 26.73
C ASP A 174 5.33 -22.14 27.41
N GLY A 175 4.91 -21.40 28.44
CA GLY A 175 5.77 -20.49 29.20
C GLY A 175 6.12 -19.17 28.49
N GLY A 176 5.72 -19.01 27.22
CA GLY A 176 5.92 -17.77 26.50
C GLY A 176 4.92 -16.68 26.89
N HIS A 177 5.32 -15.42 26.78
CA HIS A 177 4.50 -14.28 27.16
C HIS A 177 4.82 -13.03 26.34
N LEU A 178 3.81 -12.15 26.25
CA LEU A 178 3.92 -10.85 25.61
C LEU A 178 4.84 -9.93 26.41
N LEU A 179 5.63 -9.13 25.71
CA LEU A 179 6.49 -8.09 26.28
C LEU A 179 5.97 -6.69 25.89
N SER A 180 6.64 -5.65 26.38
CA SER A 180 6.41 -4.27 25.92
C SER A 180 6.54 -4.17 24.40
N PRO A 181 5.64 -3.45 23.72
CA PRO A 181 5.64 -3.38 22.26
C PRO A 181 6.88 -2.66 21.71
N PRO A 182 7.19 -2.82 20.41
CA PRO A 182 8.19 -2.00 19.74
C PRO A 182 7.84 -0.50 19.86
N PRO A 183 8.82 0.38 20.15
CA PRO A 183 8.58 1.78 20.47
C PRO A 183 7.88 2.51 19.33
N LYS A 184 6.92 3.38 19.68
CA LYS A 184 6.22 4.22 18.69
C LYS A 184 7.22 5.07 17.91
N ARG A 185 7.09 5.09 16.59
CA ARG A 185 7.88 5.99 15.75
C ARG A 185 7.41 7.43 15.97
N THR A 186 8.37 8.35 16.08
CA THR A 186 8.09 9.79 16.24
C THR A 186 7.62 10.44 14.95
N ARG A 187 7.88 9.79 13.81
CA ARG A 187 7.52 10.22 12.46
C ARG A 187 6.38 9.38 11.94
N SER A 188 5.43 10.02 11.26
CA SER A 188 4.30 9.33 10.63
C SER A 188 3.91 9.99 9.31
N ILE A 189 3.55 9.16 8.34
CA ILE A 189 3.05 9.54 7.02
C ILE A 189 1.70 8.88 6.81
N GLU A 190 0.71 9.60 6.30
CA GLU A 190 -0.50 9.00 5.76
C GLU A 190 -0.52 9.10 4.23
N MET A 191 -0.67 7.95 3.57
CA MET A 191 -0.80 7.84 2.12
C MET A 191 -2.27 7.74 1.77
N ILE A 192 -2.79 8.68 0.98
CA ILE A 192 -4.21 8.73 0.60
C ILE A 192 -4.33 8.66 -0.92
N GLY A 193 -5.06 7.67 -1.43
CA GLY A 193 -5.36 7.61 -2.85
C GLY A 193 -6.07 6.35 -3.31
N ASP A 194 -5.75 5.92 -4.52
CA ASP A 194 -6.40 4.81 -5.21
C ASP A 194 -5.47 3.59 -5.33
N SER A 195 -5.63 2.80 -6.39
CA SER A 195 -4.92 1.55 -6.66
C SER A 195 -3.40 1.70 -6.69
N MET A 196 -2.88 2.85 -7.19
CA MET A 196 -1.45 3.13 -7.21
C MET A 196 -0.89 3.14 -5.79
N LEU A 197 -1.60 3.74 -4.84
CA LEU A 197 -1.18 3.84 -3.45
C LEU A 197 -1.52 2.60 -2.61
N ALA A 198 -2.48 1.79 -3.05
CA ALA A 198 -2.72 0.45 -2.49
C ALA A 198 -1.58 -0.53 -2.87
N GLY A 199 -0.92 -0.28 -4.01
CA GLY A 199 0.11 -1.16 -4.57
C GLY A 199 -0.48 -2.26 -5.44
N PHE A 200 -1.66 -2.03 -6.03
CA PHE A 200 -2.32 -2.98 -6.91
C PHE A 200 -1.39 -3.39 -8.05
N GLY A 201 -1.30 -4.69 -8.30
CA GLY A 201 -0.58 -5.23 -9.45
C GLY A 201 0.95 -5.13 -9.42
N VAL A 202 1.54 -4.60 -8.34
CA VAL A 202 3.00 -4.36 -8.23
C VAL A 202 3.83 -5.63 -8.32
N GLU A 203 3.28 -6.78 -7.93
CA GLU A 203 3.96 -8.08 -8.07
C GLU A 203 3.55 -8.86 -9.32
N GLY A 204 2.70 -8.26 -10.15
CA GLY A 204 2.27 -8.80 -11.43
C GLY A 204 3.30 -8.69 -12.53
N ALA A 205 3.19 -9.58 -13.52
CA ALA A 205 3.96 -9.51 -14.76
C ALA A 205 3.02 -9.32 -15.96
N GLY A 206 2.98 -8.09 -16.47
CA GLY A 206 2.22 -7.70 -17.65
C GLY A 206 0.76 -7.35 -17.37
N PRO A 207 0.06 -6.76 -18.37
CA PRO A 207 -1.31 -6.26 -18.20
C PRO A 207 -2.35 -7.36 -18.00
N SER A 208 -2.00 -8.62 -18.25
CA SER A 208 -2.91 -9.78 -18.28
C SER A 208 -2.74 -10.69 -17.07
N CYS A 209 -2.40 -10.15 -15.91
CA CYS A 209 -2.36 -10.92 -14.67
C CYS A 209 -3.66 -11.74 -14.51
N PRO A 210 -3.58 -13.03 -14.12
CA PRO A 210 -4.75 -13.86 -13.95
C PRO A 210 -5.76 -13.20 -13.00
N GLY A 211 -7.00 -13.03 -13.52
CA GLY A 211 -8.26 -12.78 -12.83
C GLY A 211 -8.32 -11.60 -11.86
N ALA A 212 -9.23 -10.64 -12.10
CA ALA A 212 -9.65 -9.67 -11.08
C ALA A 212 -9.89 -10.32 -9.70
N ASN A 213 -10.35 -11.58 -9.70
CA ASN A 213 -10.60 -12.40 -8.51
C ASN A 213 -9.34 -12.81 -7.70
N GLU A 214 -8.13 -12.48 -8.13
CA GLU A 214 -6.88 -12.73 -7.40
C GLU A 214 -6.11 -11.43 -7.13
N ALA A 215 -6.76 -10.25 -7.14
CA ALA A 215 -6.06 -8.97 -6.97
C ALA A 215 -5.15 -8.94 -5.73
N ALA A 216 -5.61 -9.49 -4.60
CA ALA A 216 -4.82 -9.58 -3.37
C ALA A 216 -3.46 -10.24 -3.56
N ARG A 217 -3.35 -11.19 -4.50
CA ARG A 217 -2.11 -11.92 -4.80
C ARG A 217 -1.04 -11.02 -5.40
N TRP A 218 -1.46 -10.05 -6.20
CA TRP A 218 -0.60 -9.17 -6.98
C TRP A 218 -0.41 -7.80 -6.34
N GLU A 219 -1.29 -7.45 -5.40
CA GLU A 219 -1.20 -6.26 -4.59
C GLU A 219 -0.19 -6.41 -3.47
N ASN A 220 0.63 -5.36 -3.28
CA ASN A 220 1.56 -5.31 -2.15
C ASN A 220 1.84 -3.87 -1.71
N PHE A 221 1.11 -3.40 -0.70
CA PHE A 221 1.35 -2.10 -0.08
C PHE A 221 2.80 -1.90 0.39
N HIS A 222 3.45 -2.96 0.89
CA HIS A 222 4.82 -2.91 1.41
C HIS A 222 5.85 -2.55 0.32
N LYS A 223 5.52 -2.74 -0.96
CA LYS A 223 6.35 -2.34 -2.10
C LYS A 223 6.01 -0.96 -2.67
N THR A 224 5.01 -0.28 -2.11
CA THR A 224 4.63 1.05 -2.58
C THR A 224 5.68 2.09 -2.20
N PHE A 225 5.74 3.18 -2.96
CA PHE A 225 6.62 4.29 -2.61
C PHE A 225 6.27 4.90 -1.24
N GLY A 226 5.02 4.77 -0.79
CA GLY A 226 4.61 5.17 0.55
C GLY A 226 5.31 4.36 1.65
N ALA A 227 5.30 3.03 1.53
CA ALA A 227 6.02 2.15 2.45
C ALA A 227 7.54 2.41 2.41
N LEU A 228 8.12 2.56 1.22
CA LEU A 228 9.55 2.85 1.03
C LEU A 228 9.97 4.20 1.63
N LEU A 229 9.11 5.22 1.58
CA LEU A 229 9.33 6.48 2.29
C LEU A 229 9.29 6.28 3.82
N GLY A 230 8.39 5.42 4.30
CA GLY A 230 8.34 4.99 5.70
C GLY A 230 9.68 4.42 6.19
N ASP A 231 10.24 3.50 5.41
CA ASP A 231 11.54 2.88 5.71
C ASP A 231 12.67 3.93 5.66
N THR A 232 12.66 4.78 4.62
CA THR A 232 13.63 5.86 4.45
C THR A 232 13.66 6.79 5.67
N PHE A 233 12.51 7.18 6.21
CA PHE A 233 12.45 8.13 7.31
C PHE A 233 12.38 7.51 8.70
N GLY A 234 12.29 6.18 8.79
CA GLY A 234 11.92 5.51 10.04
C GLY A 234 10.58 6.05 10.56
N ALA A 235 9.58 6.11 9.68
CA ALA A 235 8.24 6.62 9.96
C ALA A 235 7.19 5.49 9.96
N ASP A 236 6.16 5.64 10.79
CA ASP A 236 4.95 4.82 10.64
C ASP A 236 4.18 5.30 9.42
N VAL A 237 3.66 4.36 8.61
CA VAL A 237 2.91 4.67 7.40
C VAL A 237 1.49 4.15 7.55
N TYR A 238 0.52 5.02 7.29
CA TYR A 238 -0.90 4.69 7.26
C TYR A 238 -1.34 4.65 5.79
N GLY A 239 -1.68 3.48 5.28
CA GLY A 239 -2.33 3.35 3.98
C GLY A 239 -3.81 3.66 4.11
N THR A 240 -4.29 4.69 3.42
CA THR A 240 -5.72 5.01 3.27
C THR A 240 -6.01 5.06 1.77
N ALA A 241 -5.89 3.90 1.13
CA ALA A 241 -5.99 3.72 -0.30
C ALA A 241 -7.01 2.65 -0.66
N PHE A 242 -7.77 2.88 -1.73
CA PHE A 242 -8.78 1.95 -2.23
C PHE A 242 -8.87 2.06 -3.76
N SER A 243 -8.69 0.95 -4.48
CA SER A 243 -8.75 0.89 -5.94
C SER A 243 -10.09 1.37 -6.51
N GLY A 244 -10.03 2.07 -7.66
CA GLY A 244 -11.25 2.50 -8.35
C GLY A 244 -11.87 3.79 -7.79
N LYS A 245 -11.32 4.39 -6.74
CA LYS A 245 -11.84 5.62 -6.12
C LYS A 245 -11.28 6.88 -6.76
N GLY A 246 -12.14 7.87 -6.96
CA GLY A 246 -11.75 9.25 -7.25
C GLY A 246 -12.26 10.24 -6.21
N VAL A 247 -12.16 11.52 -6.52
CA VAL A 247 -12.60 12.62 -5.64
C VAL A 247 -14.09 12.89 -5.81
N THR A 248 -14.53 12.96 -7.06
CA THR A 248 -15.88 13.29 -7.51
C THR A 248 -16.55 12.13 -8.25
N LYS A 249 -15.76 11.35 -9.01
CA LYS A 249 -16.23 10.16 -9.73
C LYS A 249 -15.31 8.98 -9.44
N ASN A 250 -15.90 7.79 -9.28
CA ASN A 250 -15.18 6.52 -9.20
C ASN A 250 -15.14 5.86 -10.58
N ALA A 251 -14.18 4.98 -10.82
CA ALA A 251 -14.11 4.19 -12.06
C ALA A 251 -15.42 3.42 -12.28
N TRP A 252 -15.92 2.76 -11.23
CA TRP A 252 -17.25 2.16 -11.24
C TRP A 252 -18.33 3.21 -10.91
N ARG A 253 -18.98 3.75 -11.94
CA ARG A 253 -19.98 4.84 -11.85
C ARG A 253 -21.16 4.55 -10.90
N PRO A 254 -21.67 3.32 -10.77
CA PRO A 254 -22.73 3.02 -9.81
C PRO A 254 -22.29 3.06 -8.34
N ASP A 255 -20.99 3.13 -8.02
CA ASP A 255 -20.51 3.25 -6.66
C ASP A 255 -20.41 4.74 -6.25
N PRO A 256 -21.24 5.21 -5.30
CA PRO A 256 -21.24 6.60 -4.88
C PRO A 256 -20.16 6.92 -3.82
N GLN A 257 -19.42 5.93 -3.34
CA GLN A 257 -18.49 6.08 -2.22
C GLN A 257 -17.12 6.55 -2.72
N THR A 258 -16.98 7.84 -3.00
CA THR A 258 -15.70 8.47 -3.39
C THR A 258 -14.70 8.50 -2.24
N MET A 259 -13.42 8.74 -2.54
CA MET A 259 -12.36 8.76 -1.53
C MET A 259 -12.64 9.76 -0.39
N PRO A 260 -13.11 11.00 -0.64
CA PRO A 260 -13.49 11.91 0.45
C PRO A 260 -14.61 11.37 1.37
N ARG A 261 -15.50 10.51 0.85
CA ARG A 261 -16.60 9.92 1.63
C ARG A 261 -16.17 8.76 2.51
N ILE A 262 -15.22 7.96 2.04
CA ILE A 262 -14.71 6.80 2.80
C ILE A 262 -13.48 7.15 3.65
N PHE A 263 -12.81 8.27 3.36
CA PHE A 263 -11.69 8.78 4.14
C PHE A 263 -11.95 8.89 5.64
N PRO A 264 -13.13 9.29 6.18
CA PRO A 264 -13.32 9.34 7.63
C PRO A 264 -13.42 7.97 8.32
N LEU A 265 -13.33 6.86 7.59
CA LEU A 265 -13.60 5.53 8.12
C LEU A 265 -12.32 4.76 8.48
N SER A 266 -12.39 3.94 9.52
CA SER A 266 -11.40 2.91 9.87
C SER A 266 -11.62 1.62 9.07
N ASN A 267 -12.85 1.38 8.61
CA ASN A 267 -13.18 0.37 7.61
C ASN A 267 -14.02 1.02 6.50
N PRO A 268 -13.51 1.16 5.26
CA PRO A 268 -14.24 1.82 4.17
C PRO A 268 -15.50 1.08 3.72
N ASN A 269 -15.66 -0.19 4.11
CA ASN A 269 -16.82 -1.02 3.77
C ASN A 269 -17.93 -0.94 4.83
N ASP A 270 -17.68 -0.32 5.99
CA ASP A 270 -18.70 -0.08 7.02
C ASP A 270 -18.84 1.42 7.30
N PRO A 271 -19.93 2.07 6.85
CA PRO A 271 -20.13 3.50 7.04
C PRO A 271 -20.30 3.91 8.51
N LYS A 272 -20.41 2.97 9.45
CA LYS A 272 -20.45 3.22 10.90
C LYS A 272 -19.08 3.05 11.57
N ALA A 273 -18.05 2.62 10.84
CA ALA A 273 -16.71 2.43 11.36
C ALA A 273 -15.92 3.72 11.23
N GLU A 274 -16.28 4.74 12.01
CA GLU A 274 -15.54 6.02 12.03
C GLU A 274 -14.13 5.83 12.59
N PHE A 275 -13.16 6.54 12.02
CA PHE A 275 -11.80 6.59 12.55
C PHE A 275 -11.68 7.69 13.61
N ASP A 276 -11.06 7.37 14.74
CA ASP A 276 -10.77 8.36 15.78
C ASP A 276 -9.52 9.19 15.42
N PHE A 277 -9.76 10.34 14.80
CA PHE A 277 -8.72 11.31 14.43
C PHE A 277 -8.00 11.95 15.63
N THR A 278 -8.47 11.76 16.87
CA THR A 278 -7.74 12.23 18.06
C THR A 278 -6.63 11.25 18.47
N SER A 279 -6.71 9.99 18.04
CA SER A 279 -5.71 8.95 18.31
C SER A 279 -4.47 9.05 17.42
N TYR A 280 -4.55 9.81 16.32
CA TYR A 280 -3.54 9.86 15.28
C TYR A 280 -3.48 11.24 14.61
N SER A 281 -2.27 11.80 14.50
CA SER A 281 -1.99 12.98 13.68
C SER A 281 -0.68 12.74 12.91
N PRO A 282 -0.73 12.66 11.56
CA PRO A 282 0.47 12.47 10.75
C PRO A 282 1.34 13.73 10.75
N SER A 283 2.66 13.55 10.62
CA SER A 283 3.54 14.68 10.29
C SER A 283 3.42 15.10 8.82
N ALA A 284 3.17 14.13 7.93
CA ALA A 284 2.96 14.36 6.50
C ALA A 284 1.78 13.55 5.97
N VAL A 285 1.02 14.15 5.06
CA VAL A 285 -0.01 13.50 4.26
C VAL A 285 0.42 13.57 2.82
N ILE A 286 0.48 12.44 2.13
CA ILE A 286 0.72 12.38 0.69
C ILE A 286 -0.60 11.97 0.03
N LEU A 287 -1.19 12.91 -0.70
CA LEU A 287 -2.47 12.75 -1.38
C LEU A 287 -2.22 12.58 -2.88
N GLY A 288 -2.40 11.37 -3.40
CA GLY A 288 -2.24 11.03 -4.81
C GLY A 288 -3.50 10.39 -5.36
N ILE A 289 -4.44 11.21 -5.83
CA ILE A 289 -5.73 10.77 -6.37
C ILE A 289 -6.20 11.71 -7.47
N GLY A 290 -7.02 11.22 -8.39
CA GLY A 290 -7.73 12.06 -9.35
C GLY A 290 -7.77 11.52 -10.78
N GLY A 291 -6.92 10.54 -11.11
CA GLY A 291 -6.91 9.94 -12.45
C GLY A 291 -8.28 9.38 -12.84
N LEU A 292 -8.95 8.70 -11.91
CA LEU A 292 -10.23 8.04 -12.14
C LEU A 292 -11.42 9.00 -12.27
N ASP A 293 -11.25 10.27 -11.88
CA ASP A 293 -12.24 11.31 -12.15
C ASP A 293 -12.34 11.65 -13.64
N PHE A 294 -11.26 11.43 -14.40
CA PHE A 294 -11.16 11.74 -15.83
C PHE A 294 -11.03 10.49 -16.74
N ALA A 295 -10.90 9.31 -16.14
CA ALA A 295 -10.90 8.04 -16.84
C ALA A 295 -12.29 7.65 -17.34
N GLU A 296 -12.33 6.72 -18.30
CA GLU A 296 -13.55 6.09 -18.78
C GLU A 296 -14.29 5.40 -17.63
N GLY A 297 -15.61 5.61 -17.55
CA GLY A 297 -16.46 5.06 -16.51
C GLY A 297 -17.02 3.69 -16.86
N GLU A 298 -17.13 2.83 -15.86
CA GLU A 298 -17.74 1.50 -15.96
C GLU A 298 -19.03 1.41 -15.12
N PRO A 299 -20.05 0.63 -15.52
CA PRO A 299 -20.15 -0.12 -16.78
C PRO A 299 -20.63 0.76 -17.95
N VAL A 300 -20.93 2.02 -17.68
CA VAL A 300 -21.40 3.00 -18.66
C VAL A 300 -20.61 4.28 -18.43
N ASP A 301 -19.94 4.75 -19.47
CA ASP A 301 -19.23 6.01 -19.42
C ASP A 301 -20.22 7.18 -19.56
N ASP A 302 -20.30 8.00 -18.51
CA ASP A 302 -21.06 9.24 -18.47
C ASP A 302 -20.14 10.48 -18.65
N GLY A 303 -18.92 10.24 -19.14
CA GLY A 303 -17.88 11.22 -19.37
C GLY A 303 -17.06 11.55 -18.12
N PRO A 304 -15.94 12.26 -18.29
CA PRO A 304 -15.09 12.68 -17.18
C PRO A 304 -15.79 13.70 -16.29
N ALA A 305 -15.27 13.90 -15.08
CA ALA A 305 -15.60 15.08 -14.28
C ALA A 305 -15.23 16.36 -15.04
N SER A 306 -15.97 17.45 -14.80
CA SER A 306 -15.52 18.76 -15.24
C SER A 306 -14.31 19.17 -14.40
N ILE A 307 -13.36 19.92 -15.00
CA ILE A 307 -12.19 20.43 -14.25
C ILE A 307 -12.66 21.30 -13.07
N GLY A 308 -13.75 22.06 -13.23
CA GLY A 308 -14.32 22.89 -12.16
C GLY A 308 -14.84 22.08 -10.98
N ASP A 309 -15.65 21.04 -11.25
CA ASP A 309 -16.18 20.17 -10.20
C ASP A 309 -15.07 19.39 -9.50
N PHE A 310 -14.11 18.86 -10.27
CA PHE A 310 -12.94 18.18 -9.72
C PHE A 310 -12.11 19.11 -8.83
N THR A 311 -11.80 20.33 -9.29
CA THR A 311 -11.06 21.33 -8.51
C THR A 311 -11.77 21.66 -7.20
N ALA A 312 -13.09 21.89 -7.25
CA ALA A 312 -13.89 22.19 -6.07
C ALA A 312 -13.93 21.02 -5.08
N GLY A 313 -14.10 19.79 -5.58
CA GLY A 313 -14.06 18.57 -4.77
C GLY A 313 -12.70 18.35 -4.12
N TYR A 314 -11.61 18.56 -4.87
CA TYR A 314 -10.24 18.39 -4.38
C TYR A 314 -9.91 19.43 -3.30
N LEU A 315 -10.31 20.69 -3.50
CA LEU A 315 -10.19 21.76 -2.51
C LEU A 315 -10.97 21.42 -1.23
N ALA A 316 -12.22 20.97 -1.36
CA ALA A 316 -13.03 20.58 -0.21
C ALA A 316 -12.40 19.41 0.56
N PHE A 317 -11.80 18.45 -0.14
CA PHE A 317 -11.13 17.33 0.48
C PHE A 317 -9.87 17.76 1.22
N THR A 318 -9.00 18.55 0.60
CA THR A 318 -7.76 19.07 1.22
C THR A 318 -8.05 20.02 2.39
N GLN A 319 -9.15 20.78 2.36
CA GLN A 319 -9.66 21.52 3.54
C GLN A 319 -10.14 20.59 4.66
N THR A 320 -10.74 19.44 4.32
CA THR A 320 -11.12 18.42 5.31
C THR A 320 -9.88 17.81 5.96
N LEU A 321 -8.86 17.48 5.16
CA LEU A 321 -7.57 17.00 5.66
C LEU A 321 -6.93 18.02 6.61
N ARG A 322 -6.89 19.31 6.26
CA ARG A 322 -6.36 20.36 7.15
C ARG A 322 -7.13 20.47 8.47
N LYS A 323 -8.45 20.32 8.45
CA LYS A 323 -9.27 20.37 9.69
C LYS A 323 -8.96 19.20 10.62
N LEU A 324 -8.76 18.01 10.06
CA LEU A 324 -8.48 16.79 10.83
C LEU A 324 -7.00 16.70 11.25
N TYR A 325 -6.11 17.26 10.43
CA TYR A 325 -4.67 17.30 10.67
C TYR A 325 -4.13 18.73 10.60
N PRO A 326 -4.37 19.55 11.64
CA PRO A 326 -4.02 20.97 11.64
C PRO A 326 -2.54 21.22 11.35
N ASP A 327 -1.66 20.32 11.81
CA ASP A 327 -0.23 20.53 11.75
C ASP A 327 0.50 19.81 10.60
N ALA A 328 -0.15 18.87 9.92
CA ALA A 328 0.50 18.04 8.91
C ALA A 328 0.98 18.86 7.70
N GLN A 329 2.11 18.45 7.11
CA GLN A 329 2.46 18.87 5.76
C GLN A 329 1.60 18.08 4.76
N ILE A 330 0.81 18.76 3.93
CA ILE A 330 -0.01 18.11 2.91
C ILE A 330 0.72 18.23 1.56
N LEU A 331 1.18 17.10 1.03
CA LEU A 331 1.79 17.01 -0.28
C LEU A 331 0.82 16.34 -1.25
N CYS A 332 0.23 17.15 -2.14
CA CYS A 332 -0.57 16.64 -3.24
C CYS A 332 0.37 16.21 -4.38
N ILE A 333 0.22 14.99 -4.86
CA ILE A 333 0.96 14.48 -6.01
C ILE A 333 0.00 14.15 -7.15
N VAL A 334 0.46 14.33 -8.38
CA VAL A 334 -0.21 13.76 -9.55
C VAL A 334 0.43 12.41 -9.86
N GLY A 335 -0.39 11.36 -9.93
CA GLY A 335 0.07 9.99 -10.20
C GLY A 335 0.99 9.96 -11.43
N PRO A 336 2.23 9.48 -11.33
CA PRO A 336 3.14 9.40 -12.48
C PRO A 336 2.73 8.34 -13.51
N ASP A 337 1.88 7.39 -13.11
CA ASP A 337 1.20 6.42 -13.98
C ASP A 337 0.03 7.04 -14.78
N ILE A 338 -0.46 8.22 -14.40
CA ILE A 338 -1.44 8.97 -15.17
C ILE A 338 -0.74 9.57 -16.40
N VAL A 339 -1.05 9.03 -17.58
CA VAL A 339 -0.51 9.47 -18.88
C VAL A 339 -1.62 9.92 -19.82
N ASP A 340 -1.31 10.86 -20.71
CA ASP A 340 -2.21 11.23 -21.81
C ASP A 340 -2.03 10.24 -22.96
N GLY A 341 -3.13 9.67 -23.45
CA GLY A 341 -3.07 8.67 -24.51
C GLY A 341 -4.43 8.15 -25.01
N GLY A 342 -5.53 8.60 -24.41
CA GLY A 342 -6.90 8.32 -24.82
C GLY A 342 -7.60 9.54 -25.44
N PRO A 343 -8.94 9.53 -25.57
CA PRO A 343 -9.69 10.68 -26.09
C PRO A 343 -9.61 11.92 -25.19
N ASN A 344 -9.21 11.76 -23.92
CA ASN A 344 -9.17 12.81 -22.92
C ASN A 344 -7.72 13.10 -22.47
N PRO A 345 -7.37 14.38 -22.22
CA PRO A 345 -6.09 14.76 -21.61
C PRO A 345 -6.17 14.61 -20.08
N VAL A 346 -6.17 13.36 -19.62
CA VAL A 346 -6.38 12.97 -18.22
C VAL A 346 -5.32 13.62 -17.32
N ARG A 347 -4.03 13.51 -17.67
CA ARG A 347 -2.95 14.02 -16.83
C ARG A 347 -3.03 15.54 -16.73
N ASP A 348 -3.19 16.22 -17.85
CA ASP A 348 -3.31 17.69 -17.87
C ASP A 348 -4.50 18.17 -17.04
N SER A 349 -5.64 17.47 -17.11
CA SER A 349 -6.84 17.82 -16.34
C SER A 349 -6.62 17.65 -14.84
N VAL A 350 -5.97 16.57 -14.42
CA VAL A 350 -5.60 16.34 -13.01
C VAL A 350 -4.59 17.38 -12.54
N VAL A 351 -3.53 17.65 -13.31
CA VAL A 351 -2.53 18.69 -13.00
C VAL A 351 -3.20 20.04 -12.82
N ALA A 352 -4.06 20.44 -13.75
CA ALA A 352 -4.78 21.71 -13.70
C ALA A 352 -5.65 21.81 -12.44
N GLY A 353 -6.45 20.79 -12.17
CA GLY A 353 -7.38 20.80 -11.04
C GLY A 353 -6.70 20.74 -9.67
N VAL A 354 -5.69 19.87 -9.51
CA VAL A 354 -4.93 19.75 -8.26
C VAL A 354 -4.15 21.03 -7.99
N THR A 355 -3.47 21.58 -9.00
CA THR A 355 -2.71 22.84 -8.84
C THR A 355 -3.64 23.99 -8.46
N ALA A 356 -4.79 24.14 -9.15
CA ALA A 356 -5.75 25.17 -8.84
C ALA A 356 -6.34 25.03 -7.42
N ALA A 357 -6.65 23.81 -6.97
CA ALA A 357 -7.14 23.55 -5.63
C ALA A 357 -6.08 23.88 -4.55
N VAL A 358 -4.83 23.47 -4.75
CA VAL A 358 -3.73 23.77 -3.83
C VAL A 358 -3.51 25.28 -3.74
N GLU A 359 -3.50 26.01 -4.86
CA GLU A 359 -3.30 27.47 -4.80
C GLU A 359 -4.49 28.22 -4.21
N ALA A 360 -5.72 27.75 -4.43
CA ALA A 360 -6.88 28.28 -3.73
C ALA A 360 -6.77 28.08 -2.21
N GLN A 361 -6.29 26.92 -1.75
CA GLN A 361 -6.08 26.66 -0.32
C GLN A 361 -4.95 27.52 0.27
N LYS A 362 -3.85 27.72 -0.45
CA LYS A 362 -2.78 28.65 -0.02
C LYS A 362 -3.26 30.10 0.05
N GLN A 363 -4.06 30.56 -0.90
CA GLN A 363 -4.67 31.89 -0.87
C GLN A 363 -5.63 32.05 0.32
N GLY A 364 -6.22 30.95 0.80
CA GLY A 364 -6.98 30.87 2.05
C GLY A 364 -6.14 30.88 3.33
N GLY A 365 -4.80 30.94 3.22
CA GLY A 365 -3.88 31.10 4.35
C GLY A 365 -3.17 29.82 4.82
N ASP A 366 -3.38 28.68 4.15
CA ASP A 366 -2.68 27.44 4.49
C ASP A 366 -1.28 27.39 3.84
N ALA A 367 -0.24 27.61 4.64
CA ALA A 367 1.15 27.55 4.18
C ALA A 367 1.75 26.13 4.17
N ARG A 368 1.04 25.11 4.69
CA ARG A 368 1.55 23.74 4.84
C ARG A 368 0.89 22.78 3.84
N ILE A 369 0.59 23.28 2.64
CA ILE A 369 0.11 22.49 1.51
C ILE A 369 0.99 22.76 0.28
N SER A 370 1.34 21.73 -0.46
CA SER A 370 2.18 21.81 -1.66
C SER A 370 1.70 20.84 -2.72
N VAL A 371 2.02 21.14 -3.98
CA VAL A 371 1.85 20.22 -5.11
C VAL A 371 3.23 19.81 -5.61
N TYR A 372 3.40 18.53 -5.92
CA TYR A 372 4.57 18.01 -6.62
C TYR A 372 4.13 17.13 -7.78
N LEU A 373 4.82 17.25 -8.91
CA LEU A 373 4.51 16.53 -10.13
C LEU A 373 5.68 15.58 -10.43
N PRO A 374 5.64 14.33 -9.95
CA PRO A 374 6.65 13.37 -10.30
C PRO A 374 6.74 13.17 -11.80
N SER A 375 7.94 12.82 -12.28
CA SER A 375 8.15 12.50 -13.68
C SER A 375 7.24 11.34 -14.10
N ALA A 376 6.55 11.50 -15.24
CA ALA A 376 5.66 10.48 -15.79
C ALA A 376 6.39 9.14 -15.98
N SER A 377 5.66 8.04 -15.81
CA SER A 377 6.21 6.69 -15.92
C SER A 377 6.76 6.43 -17.32
N ALA A 378 7.90 5.75 -17.38
CA ALA A 378 8.33 5.12 -18.62
C ALA A 378 7.50 3.84 -18.88
N PRO A 379 7.31 3.40 -20.15
CA PRO A 379 6.60 2.15 -20.44
C PRO A 379 7.17 0.92 -19.73
N SER A 380 8.47 0.90 -19.43
CA SER A 380 9.12 -0.17 -18.68
C SER A 380 8.79 -0.19 -17.18
N GLU A 381 8.15 0.86 -16.66
CA GLU A 381 7.78 1.00 -15.26
C GLU A 381 6.32 0.60 -14.99
N VAL A 382 5.46 0.66 -16.01
CA VAL A 382 4.03 0.34 -15.93
C VAL A 382 3.72 -1.06 -16.46
N THR A 383 4.51 -2.04 -16.01
CA THR A 383 4.39 -3.44 -16.44
C THR A 383 3.74 -4.33 -15.39
N GLY A 384 3.22 -3.77 -14.30
CA GLY A 384 2.38 -4.46 -13.34
C GLY A 384 1.01 -4.81 -13.94
N CYS A 385 0.15 -5.41 -13.12
CA CYS A 385 -1.20 -5.80 -13.58
C CYS A 385 -1.98 -4.58 -14.08
N GLU A 386 -2.73 -4.74 -15.17
CA GLU A 386 -3.57 -3.68 -15.75
C GLU A 386 -2.82 -2.37 -16.05
N GLY A 387 -1.50 -2.43 -16.28
CA GLY A 387 -0.67 -1.25 -16.54
C GLY A 387 -0.28 -0.46 -15.29
N HIS A 388 -0.40 -1.04 -14.10
CA HIS A 388 0.09 -0.43 -12.86
C HIS A 388 1.61 -0.46 -12.76
N GLY A 389 2.14 0.36 -11.85
CA GLY A 389 3.56 0.42 -11.53
C GLY A 389 4.12 -0.92 -11.06
N ASN A 390 5.27 -1.32 -11.62
CA ASN A 390 6.07 -2.42 -11.11
C ASN A 390 6.95 -1.96 -9.92
N PRO A 391 7.77 -2.82 -9.29
CA PRO A 391 8.58 -2.39 -8.15
C PRO A 391 9.55 -1.25 -8.47
N ALA A 392 10.12 -1.22 -9.69
CA ALA A 392 11.06 -0.16 -10.10
C ALA A 392 10.38 1.22 -10.19
N PHE A 393 9.11 1.27 -10.61
CA PHE A 393 8.28 2.47 -10.57
C PHE A 393 8.21 3.05 -9.16
N HIS A 394 7.81 2.22 -8.18
CA HIS A 394 7.67 2.66 -6.79
C HIS A 394 9.01 3.05 -6.18
N GLU A 395 10.08 2.30 -6.43
CA GLU A 395 11.42 2.64 -5.97
C GLU A 395 11.91 3.99 -6.53
N ARG A 396 11.66 4.28 -7.82
CA ARG A 396 12.03 5.57 -8.40
C ARG A 396 11.26 6.70 -7.73
N ILE A 397 9.95 6.56 -7.58
CA ILE A 397 9.11 7.62 -6.99
C ILE A 397 9.47 7.84 -5.53
N ALA A 398 9.78 6.79 -4.77
CA ALA A 398 10.28 6.93 -3.41
C ALA A 398 11.56 7.77 -3.36
N ARG A 399 12.53 7.49 -4.24
CA ARG A 399 13.78 8.28 -4.35
C ARG A 399 13.52 9.73 -4.76
N GLU A 400 12.56 9.95 -5.64
CA GLU A 400 12.20 11.28 -6.12
C GLU A 400 11.47 12.11 -5.05
N LEU A 401 10.55 11.50 -4.29
CA LEU A 401 9.78 12.16 -3.24
C LEU A 401 10.53 12.33 -1.93
N ALA A 402 11.51 11.47 -1.60
CA ALA A 402 12.27 11.58 -0.37
C ALA A 402 12.83 12.99 -0.09
N PRO A 403 13.59 13.64 -1.00
CA PRO A 403 14.08 14.99 -0.75
C PRO A 403 12.95 16.04 -0.61
N VAL A 404 11.82 15.85 -1.29
CA VAL A 404 10.66 16.74 -1.20
C VAL A 404 10.01 16.64 0.19
N VAL A 405 9.76 15.42 0.66
CA VAL A 405 9.20 15.15 1.99
C VAL A 405 10.15 15.65 3.07
N ALA A 406 11.45 15.41 2.93
CA ALA A 406 12.48 15.92 3.84
C ALA A 406 12.46 17.46 3.92
N GLY A 407 12.36 18.16 2.78
CA GLY A 407 12.27 19.62 2.73
C GLY A 407 11.02 20.18 3.42
N LEU A 408 9.88 19.50 3.31
CA LEU A 408 8.62 19.92 3.95
C LEU A 408 8.59 19.65 5.45
N THR A 409 9.14 18.51 5.88
CA THR A 409 9.05 18.03 7.26
C THR A 409 10.26 18.42 8.12
N GLY A 410 11.37 18.80 7.50
CA GLY A 410 12.66 18.97 8.17
C GLY A 410 13.32 17.65 8.59
N TRP A 411 12.84 16.51 8.11
CA TRP A 411 13.45 15.22 8.41
C TRP A 411 14.75 15.03 7.64
N ALA A 412 15.78 14.53 8.32
CA ALA A 412 16.99 14.09 7.65
C ALA A 412 16.67 12.91 6.73
N THR A 413 17.10 13.00 5.47
CA THR A 413 17.28 11.83 4.61
C THR A 413 18.47 11.03 5.16
N PRO A 414 18.38 9.69 5.24
CA PRO A 414 19.50 8.84 5.62
C PRO A 414 20.80 9.11 4.86
#